data_AF-A0A015IGL9-F1
#
_entry.id   AF-A0A015IGL9-F1
#
_cell.length_a   1.000
_cell.length_b   1.000
_cell.length_c   1.000
_cell.angle_alpha   90.00
_cell.angle_beta   90.00
_cell.angle_gamma   90.00
#
_symmetry.space_group_name_H-M   'P 1'
#
loop_
_entity.id
_entity.type
_entity.pdbx_description
1 polymer ?
#
loop_
_entity_poly.entity_id
_entity_poly.type
_entity_poly.pdbx_seq_one_letter_code
_entity_poly.pdbx_strand_id
1 'polypeptide(L)'
;MSTIKEQTNNSDHVDWIEKVIEKNYITHFNYDEFTNKQEFENNVSSIEKIFRTNWNIIQNNLLINITDSDDIEKIIDKLIDHLIKLHDEFGYGFAGVKQIIEQNIQDINQPLLDDILDWLIKNQTSSKYIFFRGFLYFNGIIVKRNGDKAFALFSKASKDNYFMAQVYLGKLYKVPKRAFYWYQKSAENGNKLAQFYLGICYENGKGVEKDCFKAFEFYEKAARSGNKYAQLRLGGYYYNGKRVKKDYSKSFEWYIKSAIQESKFAAEQGHSSAQCYLGLLYEVGKGTDQDLEKSYYWYKKAAMNGNKFAQLNLGYFYENGRGTQKDMKKAIEWYEKSAKQDYGKAQCRLGYLYENGIGIDQDLGKAIDLYKKAAKNGHVAAYYCLGKCYQDGIGIEKNEVKAFGHYKKSAEKGYLNGLYNLGYCYESGIGTEIDKEKAVELYKDAAKGGNRDAQIRLEMISS
;
A
#
# COMPACT_ATOMS: atom_id res chain seq x y z
N MET A 1 -47.66 -10.04 3.25
CA MET A 1 -46.67 -10.07 4.35
C MET A 1 -46.04 -11.44 4.43
N SER A 2 -44.98 -11.70 3.66
CA SER A 2 -44.07 -12.81 3.94
C SER A 2 -42.66 -12.23 4.09
N THR A 3 -42.12 -12.43 5.28
CA THR A 3 -40.82 -11.94 5.72
C THR A 3 -39.75 -12.84 5.14
N ILE A 4 -39.14 -12.45 4.02
CA ILE A 4 -37.93 -13.10 3.52
C ILE A 4 -36.78 -12.63 4.41
N LYS A 5 -36.36 -13.50 5.35
CA LYS A 5 -35.09 -13.36 6.05
C LYS A 5 -33.98 -13.44 5.01
N GLU A 6 -33.32 -12.32 4.74
CA GLU A 6 -32.00 -12.31 4.08
C GLU A 6 -31.01 -13.06 4.98
N GLN A 7 -30.76 -14.32 4.65
CA GLN A 7 -29.52 -14.98 5.04
C GLN A 7 -28.40 -14.39 4.16
N THR A 8 -27.71 -13.37 4.68
CA THR A 8 -26.43 -12.90 4.13
C THR A 8 -25.43 -14.04 4.25
N ASN A 9 -25.24 -14.80 3.17
CA ASN A 9 -24.29 -15.90 3.11
C ASN A 9 -22.85 -15.38 3.19
N ASN A 10 -22.15 -15.85 4.21
CA ASN A 10 -20.76 -15.53 4.57
C ASN A 10 -19.72 -16.13 3.60
N SER A 11 -20.13 -16.81 2.51
CA SER A 11 -19.25 -17.54 1.59
C SER A 11 -18.71 -16.70 0.43
N ASP A 12 -19.40 -15.62 0.03
CA ASP A 12 -19.01 -14.81 -1.13
C ASP A 12 -17.74 -13.97 -0.87
N HIS A 13 -17.45 -13.64 0.40
CA HIS A 13 -16.28 -12.86 0.76
C HIS A 13 -14.97 -13.65 0.60
N VAL A 14 -15.00 -14.95 0.91
CA VAL A 14 -13.83 -15.85 0.79
C VAL A 14 -13.60 -16.21 -0.68
N ASP A 15 -14.67 -16.55 -1.41
CA ASP A 15 -14.61 -16.93 -2.82
C ASP A 15 -14.19 -15.74 -3.73
N TRP A 16 -14.59 -14.52 -3.39
CA TRP A 16 -14.14 -13.30 -4.08
C TRP A 16 -12.68 -12.94 -3.79
N ILE A 17 -12.20 -13.10 -2.54
CA ILE A 17 -10.78 -12.89 -2.22
C ILE A 17 -9.92 -13.88 -3.00
N GLU A 18 -10.33 -15.15 -3.07
CA GLU A 18 -9.60 -16.17 -3.83
C GLU A 18 -9.63 -15.90 -5.34
N LYS A 19 -10.77 -15.50 -5.92
CA LYS A 19 -10.88 -15.09 -7.34
C LYS A 19 -10.11 -13.81 -7.70
N VAL A 20 -10.01 -12.83 -6.78
CA VAL A 20 -9.22 -11.59 -6.97
C VAL A 20 -7.71 -11.88 -6.95
N ILE A 21 -7.29 -12.84 -6.14
CA ILE A 21 -5.91 -13.33 -6.07
C ILE A 21 -5.56 -14.17 -7.30
N GLU A 22 -6.47 -15.01 -7.79
CA GLU A 22 -6.30 -15.81 -9.01
C GLU A 22 -6.21 -14.97 -10.29
N LYS A 23 -6.98 -13.88 -10.38
CA LYS A 23 -7.03 -12.99 -11.55
C LYS A 23 -6.03 -11.84 -11.54
N ASN A 24 -5.07 -11.83 -10.62
CA ASN A 24 -3.95 -10.88 -10.60
C ASN A 24 -4.36 -9.38 -10.49
N TYR A 25 -5.54 -9.06 -9.94
CA TYR A 25 -6.03 -7.66 -9.83
C TYR A 25 -5.35 -6.82 -8.73
N ILE A 26 -4.48 -7.43 -7.91
CA ILE A 26 -3.54 -6.69 -7.06
C ILE A 26 -2.24 -6.49 -7.87
N THR A 27 -2.36 -5.74 -8.95
CA THR A 27 -1.20 -5.34 -9.75
C THR A 27 -0.43 -4.23 -9.04
N HIS A 28 0.77 -4.58 -8.57
CA HIS A 28 1.95 -3.72 -8.45
C HIS A 28 1.82 -2.52 -7.50
N PHE A 29 2.36 -2.68 -6.29
CA PHE A 29 2.76 -1.57 -5.43
C PHE A 29 3.87 -0.77 -6.12
N ASN A 30 3.52 0.36 -6.73
CA ASN A 30 4.47 1.38 -7.16
C ASN A 30 4.80 2.27 -5.95
N TYR A 31 6.05 2.21 -5.48
CA TYR A 31 6.54 2.93 -4.30
C TYR A 31 6.78 4.45 -4.56
N ASP A 32 6.60 4.94 -5.78
CA ASP A 32 7.05 6.27 -6.19
C ASP A 32 6.00 7.40 -6.06
N GLU A 33 4.73 7.12 -5.73
CA GLU A 33 3.71 8.15 -5.55
C GLU A 33 3.09 8.07 -4.16
N PHE A 34 3.41 9.07 -3.32
CA PHE A 34 2.52 9.82 -2.42
C PHE A 34 3.35 10.45 -1.30
N THR A 35 3.68 11.73 -1.47
CA THR A 35 3.92 12.66 -0.37
C THR A 35 2.71 13.59 -0.35
N ASN A 36 1.82 13.43 0.63
CA ASN A 36 0.83 14.47 0.91
C ASN A 36 0.99 14.87 2.38
N LYS A 37 1.61 16.05 2.57
CA LYS A 37 2.03 16.63 3.86
C LYS A 37 0.93 17.52 4.47
N GLN A 38 -0.27 17.60 3.88
CA GLN A 38 -1.13 18.78 4.08
C GLN A 38 -2.46 18.56 4.82
N GLU A 39 -2.61 17.49 5.61
CA GLU A 39 -3.81 17.28 6.43
C GLU A 39 -3.52 16.84 7.88
N PHE A 40 -2.28 16.97 8.35
CA PHE A 40 -1.89 16.59 9.73
C PHE A 40 -2.24 17.63 10.82
N GLU A 41 -2.78 18.79 10.45
CA GLU A 41 -2.86 19.93 11.38
C GLU A 41 -4.24 20.17 12.01
N ASN A 42 -5.35 19.61 11.49
CA ASN A 42 -6.68 20.17 11.80
C ASN A 42 -7.76 19.22 12.36
N ASN A 43 -7.46 18.17 13.14
CA ASN A 43 -8.48 17.58 14.04
C ASN A 43 -7.89 16.60 15.08
N VAL A 44 -7.72 17.04 16.32
CA VAL A 44 -7.03 16.28 17.39
C VAL A 44 -8.01 15.36 18.13
N SER A 45 -7.88 14.04 17.95
CA SER A 45 -8.56 13.03 18.80
C SER A 45 -7.65 12.51 19.94
N SER A 46 -8.24 11.98 21.01
CA SER A 46 -7.52 11.40 22.17
C SER A 46 -6.63 10.21 21.83
N ILE A 47 -6.98 9.44 20.81
CA ILE A 47 -6.15 8.36 20.26
C ILE A 47 -4.94 8.93 19.51
N GLU A 48 -5.09 10.04 18.80
CA GLU A 48 -4.03 10.73 18.07
C GLU A 48 -2.98 11.36 18.99
N LYS A 49 -3.38 11.82 20.18
CA LYS A 49 -2.43 12.18 21.25
C LYS A 49 -1.58 10.98 21.67
N ILE A 50 -2.19 9.81 21.88
CA ILE A 50 -1.46 8.58 22.21
C ILE A 50 -0.52 8.18 21.05
N PHE A 51 -0.93 8.39 19.79
CA PHE A 51 -0.07 8.19 18.63
C PHE A 51 1.10 9.15 18.55
N ARG A 52 0.88 10.46 18.68
CA ARG A 52 1.99 11.43 18.71
C ARG A 52 2.95 11.11 19.86
N THR A 53 2.42 10.72 21.02
CA THR A 53 3.24 10.33 22.17
C THR A 53 4.02 9.05 21.91
N ASN A 54 3.41 7.98 21.39
CA ASN A 54 4.12 6.73 21.05
C ASN A 54 5.10 6.91 19.87
N TRP A 55 4.73 7.72 18.88
CA TRP A 55 5.59 8.11 17.77
C TRP A 55 6.82 8.87 18.27
N ASN A 56 6.62 9.88 19.12
CA ASN A 56 7.72 10.62 19.74
C ASN A 56 8.58 9.72 20.64
N ILE A 57 7.99 8.80 21.42
CA ILE A 57 8.73 7.84 22.26
C ILE A 57 9.58 6.88 21.42
N ILE A 58 9.03 6.33 20.34
CA ILE A 58 9.75 5.39 19.46
C ILE A 58 10.83 6.11 18.67
N GLN A 59 10.57 7.34 18.20
CA GLN A 59 11.59 8.15 17.52
C GLN A 59 12.69 8.60 18.48
N ASN A 60 12.37 8.97 19.73
CA ASN A 60 13.36 9.30 20.76
C ASN A 60 14.32 8.13 21.07
N ASN A 61 13.89 6.88 20.91
CA ASN A 61 14.78 5.71 21.06
C ASN A 61 15.76 5.51 19.89
N LEU A 62 15.53 6.19 18.77
CA LEU A 62 16.41 6.19 17.59
C LEU A 62 17.26 7.45 17.51
N LEU A 63 17.00 8.48 18.33
CA LEU A 63 17.84 9.65 18.39
C LEU A 63 19.15 9.33 19.10
N ILE A 64 20.25 9.85 18.57
CA ILE A 64 21.58 9.76 19.16
C ILE A 64 21.89 11.06 19.91
N ASN A 65 22.63 10.96 21.01
CA ASN A 65 23.10 12.15 21.71
C ASN A 65 24.27 12.80 20.94
N ILE A 66 24.01 13.98 20.39
CA ILE A 66 24.97 14.78 19.59
C ILE A 66 25.60 15.90 20.44
N THR A 67 24.96 16.30 21.54
CA THR A 67 25.32 17.50 22.33
C THR A 67 26.45 17.31 23.32
N ASP A 68 26.88 16.07 23.59
CA ASP A 68 27.98 15.78 24.54
C ASP A 68 29.39 15.90 23.93
N SER A 69 29.53 16.43 22.72
CA SER A 69 30.81 16.48 21.99
C SER A 69 31.11 17.87 21.46
N ASP A 70 32.12 18.54 21.99
CA ASP A 70 32.63 19.82 21.47
C ASP A 70 33.40 19.67 20.14
N ASP A 71 33.56 18.44 19.67
CA ASP A 71 34.30 18.09 18.46
C ASP A 71 33.35 17.86 17.27
N ILE A 72 33.42 18.77 16.29
CA ILE A 72 32.59 18.77 15.07
C ILE A 72 32.81 17.49 14.24
N GLU A 73 34.04 16.97 14.17
CA GLU A 73 34.34 15.76 13.41
C GLU A 73 33.59 14.56 14.02
N LYS A 74 33.62 14.43 15.35
CA LYS A 74 32.90 13.37 16.06
C LYS A 74 31.38 13.47 15.91
N ILE A 75 30.83 14.69 15.90
CA ILE A 75 29.40 14.91 15.63
C ILE A 75 29.04 14.38 14.23
N ILE A 76 29.82 14.77 13.22
CA ILE A 76 29.60 14.35 11.83
C ILE A 76 29.73 12.83 11.71
N ASP A 77 30.74 12.22 12.34
CA ASP A 77 30.94 10.77 12.32
C ASP A 77 29.79 10.02 12.96
N LYS A 78 29.30 10.47 14.13
CA LYS A 78 28.11 9.90 14.76
C LYS A 78 26.89 9.96 13.83
N LEU A 79 26.68 11.08 13.13
CA LEU A 79 25.58 11.24 12.19
C LEU A 79 25.71 10.32 10.96
N ILE A 80 26.92 10.17 10.43
CA ILE A 80 27.20 9.27 9.29
C ILE A 80 26.98 7.82 9.69
N ASP A 81 27.54 7.39 10.82
CA ASP A 81 27.40 6.03 11.32
C ASP A 81 25.94 5.71 11.62
N HIS A 82 25.21 6.65 12.24
CA HIS A 82 23.79 6.50 12.49
C HIS A 82 22.98 6.39 11.18
N LEU A 83 23.28 7.24 10.19
CA LEU A 83 22.67 7.16 8.85
C LEU A 83 22.88 5.79 8.20
N ILE A 84 24.10 5.26 8.24
CA ILE A 84 24.43 3.95 7.66
C ILE A 84 23.68 2.86 8.41
N LYS A 85 23.68 2.90 9.75
CA LYS A 85 22.95 1.97 10.61
C LYS A 85 21.45 1.94 10.32
N LEU A 86 20.86 3.11 10.08
CA LEU A 86 19.45 3.23 9.69
C LEU A 86 19.16 2.46 8.38
N HIS A 87 20.02 2.57 7.37
CA HIS A 87 19.85 1.83 6.12
C HIS A 87 20.16 0.33 6.26
N ASP A 88 21.30 -0.01 6.85
CA ASP A 88 21.86 -1.37 6.77
C ASP A 88 21.41 -2.31 7.90
N GLU A 89 21.14 -1.79 9.09
CA GLU A 89 20.68 -2.61 10.22
C GLU A 89 19.17 -2.49 10.41
N PHE A 90 18.65 -1.27 10.31
CA PHE A 90 17.24 -1.00 10.54
C PHE A 90 16.40 -1.01 9.25
N GLY A 91 17.04 -1.04 8.09
CA GLY A 91 16.38 -1.21 6.79
C GLY A 91 15.52 -0.03 6.36
N TYR A 92 15.77 1.18 6.88
CA TYR A 92 15.00 2.39 6.54
C TYR A 92 15.19 2.78 5.07
N GLY A 93 14.16 3.38 4.49
CA GLY A 93 14.24 3.99 3.17
C GLY A 93 14.86 5.38 3.24
N PHE A 94 15.07 6.00 2.07
CA PHE A 94 15.61 7.37 1.99
C PHE A 94 14.79 8.39 2.79
N ALA A 95 13.46 8.26 2.79
CA ALA A 95 12.55 9.19 3.46
C ALA A 95 12.61 9.08 4.99
N GLY A 96 12.57 7.86 5.56
CA GLY A 96 12.67 7.72 7.02
C GLY A 96 14.06 8.06 7.55
N VAL A 97 15.13 7.74 6.82
CA VAL A 97 16.47 8.18 7.19
C VAL A 97 16.57 9.71 7.20
N LYS A 98 16.01 10.38 6.17
CA LYS A 98 15.92 11.83 6.17
C LYS A 98 15.25 12.35 7.44
N GLN A 99 14.06 11.85 7.76
CA GLN A 99 13.28 12.34 8.89
C GLN A 99 14.00 12.16 10.23
N ILE A 100 14.61 10.99 10.45
CA ILE A 100 15.34 10.69 11.70
C ILE A 100 16.59 11.57 11.81
N ILE A 101 17.33 11.80 10.73
CA ILE A 101 18.49 12.70 10.77
C ILE A 101 18.07 14.15 11.00
N GLU A 102 16.96 14.62 10.39
CA GLU A 102 16.41 15.95 10.67
C GLU A 102 16.06 16.14 12.15
N GLN A 103 15.47 15.12 12.78
CA GLN A 103 15.13 15.16 14.21
C GLN A 103 16.35 15.13 15.11
N ASN A 104 17.36 14.33 14.77
CA ASN A 104 18.61 14.27 15.52
C ASN A 104 19.30 15.64 15.65
N ILE A 105 19.13 16.51 14.66
CA ILE A 105 19.75 17.83 14.66
C ILE A 105 18.77 18.96 14.99
N GLN A 106 17.50 18.68 15.27
CA GLN A 106 16.45 19.69 15.44
C GLN A 106 16.72 20.62 16.63
N ASP A 107 17.38 20.09 17.67
CA ASP A 107 17.68 20.79 18.93
C ASP A 107 19.10 21.39 18.92
N ILE A 108 19.84 21.25 17.82
CA ILE A 108 21.15 21.86 17.65
C ILE A 108 20.97 23.34 17.26
N ASN A 109 21.72 24.23 17.90
CA ASN A 109 21.67 25.65 17.59
C ASN A 109 22.24 25.98 16.20
N GLN A 110 21.76 27.08 15.59
CA GLN A 110 22.17 27.46 14.24
C GLN A 110 23.69 27.65 14.08
N PRO A 111 24.42 28.30 15.02
CA PRO A 111 25.88 28.44 14.90
C PRO A 111 26.62 27.11 14.75
N LEU A 112 26.26 26.09 15.53
CA LEU A 112 26.89 24.78 15.43
C LEU A 112 26.55 24.08 14.10
N LEU A 113 25.33 24.26 13.58
CA LEU A 113 24.96 23.76 12.25
C LEU A 113 25.79 24.41 11.13
N ASP A 114 26.05 25.72 11.25
CA ASP A 114 26.89 26.46 10.31
C ASP A 114 28.35 25.99 10.39
N ASP A 115 28.88 25.79 11.61
CA ASP A 115 30.22 25.24 11.84
C ASP A 115 30.38 23.83 11.25
N ILE A 116 29.38 22.96 11.40
CA ILE A 116 29.34 21.63 10.78
C ILE A 116 29.43 21.75 9.25
N LEU A 117 28.67 22.66 8.65
CA LEU A 117 28.67 22.86 7.21
C LEU A 117 30.02 23.37 6.71
N ASP A 118 30.59 24.35 7.39
CA ASP A 118 31.91 24.92 7.08
C ASP A 118 33.02 23.89 7.22
N TRP A 119 32.98 23.07 8.27
CA TRP A 119 33.92 21.97 8.46
C TRP A 119 33.82 20.96 7.31
N LEU A 120 32.60 20.57 6.91
CA LEU A 120 32.40 19.68 5.76
C LEU A 120 32.94 20.31 4.47
N ILE A 121 32.79 21.62 4.25
CA ILE A 121 33.34 22.31 3.07
C ILE A 121 34.86 22.23 3.04
N LYS A 122 35.53 22.38 4.18
CA LYS A 122 37.00 22.33 4.31
C LYS A 122 37.53 20.90 4.18
N ASN A 123 36.80 19.90 4.67
CA ASN A 123 37.27 18.50 4.78
C ASN A 123 36.72 17.59 3.67
N GLN A 124 37.07 17.89 2.41
CA GLN A 124 36.58 17.18 1.21
C GLN A 124 37.56 16.10 0.68
N THR A 125 38.46 15.61 1.52
CA THR A 125 39.43 14.53 1.19
C THR A 125 38.88 13.14 1.44
N SER A 126 37.98 12.99 2.41
CA SER A 126 37.36 11.70 2.75
C SER A 126 36.01 11.53 2.04
N SER A 127 35.84 10.38 1.40
CA SER A 127 34.60 10.06 0.67
C SER A 127 33.36 9.97 1.56
N LYS A 128 33.49 9.63 2.86
CA LYS A 128 32.36 9.69 3.81
C LYS A 128 31.86 11.13 4.03
N TYR A 129 32.76 12.10 4.15
CA TYR A 129 32.40 13.51 4.36
C TYR A 129 31.86 14.15 3.07
N ILE A 130 32.44 13.82 1.92
CA ILE A 130 31.89 14.21 0.61
C ILE A 130 30.46 13.67 0.46
N PHE A 131 30.24 12.39 0.77
CA PHE A 131 28.92 11.77 0.74
C PHE A 131 27.94 12.48 1.67
N PHE A 132 28.31 12.68 2.94
CA PHE A 132 27.41 13.26 3.94
C PHE A 132 26.98 14.67 3.56
N ARG A 133 27.92 15.49 3.06
CA ARG A 133 27.59 16.80 2.49
C ARG A 133 26.63 16.69 1.30
N GLY A 134 26.81 15.68 0.44
CA GLY A 134 25.87 15.37 -0.64
C GLY A 134 24.48 14.99 -0.12
N PHE A 135 24.41 14.21 0.96
CA PHE A 135 23.16 13.82 1.63
C PHE A 135 22.41 15.04 2.19
N LEU A 136 23.10 16.00 2.80
CA LEU A 136 22.50 17.25 3.27
C LEU A 136 21.86 18.04 2.12
N TYR A 137 22.56 18.21 0.99
CA TYR A 137 22.00 18.84 -0.20
C TYR A 137 20.85 18.06 -0.84
N PHE A 138 20.94 16.73 -0.87
CA PHE A 138 19.91 15.86 -1.46
C PHE A 138 18.56 16.01 -0.75
N ASN A 139 18.60 16.09 0.58
CA ASN A 139 17.42 16.15 1.44
C ASN A 139 16.98 17.57 1.80
N GLY A 140 17.86 18.55 1.68
CA GLY A 140 17.62 19.93 2.11
C GLY A 140 17.76 20.11 3.63
N ILE A 141 18.76 19.45 4.23
CA ILE A 141 19.02 19.47 5.68
C ILE A 141 20.17 20.45 5.91
N ILE A 142 19.99 21.44 6.80
CA ILE A 142 20.92 22.57 7.06
C ILE A 142 21.08 23.53 5.86
N VAL A 143 21.04 23.02 4.63
CA VAL A 143 21.18 23.75 3.37
C VAL A 143 19.94 23.61 2.49
N LYS A 144 19.70 24.58 1.61
CA LYS A 144 18.64 24.46 0.60
C LYS A 144 18.87 23.24 -0.29
N ARG A 145 17.81 22.45 -0.49
CA ARG A 145 17.82 21.27 -1.36
C ARG A 145 18.40 21.61 -2.75
N ASN A 146 19.40 20.85 -3.18
CA ASN A 146 20.06 21.03 -4.47
C ASN A 146 20.49 19.69 -5.06
N GLY A 147 19.73 19.22 -6.06
CA GLY A 147 19.96 17.93 -6.70
C GLY A 147 21.28 17.85 -7.48
N ASP A 148 21.69 18.93 -8.14
CA ASP A 148 22.90 18.96 -8.97
C ASP A 148 24.16 18.93 -8.11
N LYS A 149 24.18 19.70 -7.02
CA LYS A 149 25.27 19.65 -6.02
C LYS A 149 25.34 18.28 -5.36
N ALA A 150 24.20 17.72 -4.96
CA ALA A 150 24.15 16.37 -4.39
C ALA A 150 24.70 15.32 -5.38
N PHE A 151 24.27 15.39 -6.64
CA PHE A 151 24.74 14.51 -7.71
C PHE A 151 26.25 14.61 -7.92
N ALA A 152 26.80 15.82 -7.97
CA ALA A 152 28.24 16.04 -8.12
C ALA A 152 29.04 15.45 -6.94
N LEU A 153 28.56 15.67 -5.71
CA LEU A 153 29.18 15.16 -4.49
C LEU A 153 29.11 13.63 -4.42
N PHE A 154 27.95 13.03 -4.68
CA PHE A 154 27.82 11.57 -4.73
C PHE A 154 28.65 10.96 -5.85
N SER A 155 28.72 11.61 -7.02
CA SER A 155 29.60 11.18 -8.12
C SER A 155 31.07 11.20 -7.71
N LYS A 156 31.52 12.24 -6.99
CA LYS A 156 32.89 12.33 -6.46
C LYS A 156 33.16 11.21 -5.45
N ALA A 157 32.30 11.04 -4.44
CA ALA A 157 32.47 9.99 -3.43
C ALA A 157 32.37 8.56 -4.01
N SER A 158 31.58 8.38 -5.06
CA SER A 158 31.43 7.07 -5.73
C SER A 158 32.68 6.64 -6.51
N LYS A 159 33.57 7.59 -6.89
CA LYS A 159 34.84 7.29 -7.56
C LYS A 159 35.82 6.57 -6.63
N ASP A 160 35.84 6.91 -5.35
CA ASP A 160 36.65 6.22 -4.33
C ASP A 160 35.92 4.99 -3.75
N ASN A 161 34.97 4.45 -4.51
CA ASN A 161 34.18 3.27 -4.17
C ASN A 161 33.35 3.38 -2.88
N TYR A 162 32.90 4.58 -2.48
CA TYR A 162 32.04 4.71 -1.30
C TYR A 162 30.61 4.23 -1.57
N PHE A 163 30.24 3.07 -1.02
CA PHE A 163 29.05 2.31 -1.42
C PHE A 163 27.74 3.07 -1.23
N MET A 164 27.61 3.84 -0.14
CA MET A 164 26.41 4.63 0.13
C MET A 164 26.23 5.77 -0.89
N ALA A 165 27.31 6.40 -1.34
CA ALA A 165 27.22 7.39 -2.41
C ALA A 165 26.72 6.76 -3.72
N GLN A 166 27.14 5.53 -4.02
CA GLN A 166 26.69 4.80 -5.21
C GLN A 166 25.18 4.53 -5.15
N VAL A 167 24.63 4.16 -3.99
CA VAL A 167 23.16 3.95 -3.84
C VAL A 167 22.37 5.23 -4.05
N TYR A 168 22.80 6.34 -3.43
CA TYR A 168 22.13 7.63 -3.59
C TYR A 168 22.26 8.18 -5.02
N LEU A 169 23.40 7.93 -5.65
CA LEU A 169 23.62 8.26 -7.05
C LEU A 169 22.69 7.44 -7.96
N GLY A 170 22.51 6.15 -7.69
CA GLY A 170 21.51 5.31 -8.34
C GLY A 170 20.10 5.89 -8.25
N LYS A 171 19.71 6.41 -7.08
CA LYS A 171 18.40 7.05 -6.87
C LYS A 171 18.24 8.37 -7.63
N LEU A 172 19.32 9.12 -7.85
CA LEU A 172 19.30 10.38 -8.61
C LEU A 172 19.30 10.18 -10.13
N TYR A 173 19.85 9.08 -10.63
CA TYR A 173 19.90 8.84 -12.07
C TYR A 173 18.51 8.59 -12.65
N LYS A 174 18.06 9.53 -13.50
CA LYS A 174 16.81 9.37 -14.27
C LYS A 174 16.90 8.29 -15.35
N VAL A 175 18.08 8.05 -15.90
CA VAL A 175 18.32 7.03 -16.92
C VAL A 175 18.40 5.65 -16.24
N PRO A 176 17.45 4.73 -16.50
CA PRO A 176 17.35 3.48 -15.73
C PRO A 176 18.62 2.62 -15.78
N LYS A 177 19.29 2.54 -16.93
CA LYS A 177 20.55 1.77 -17.10
C LYS A 177 21.67 2.29 -16.20
N ARG A 178 21.75 3.62 -16.01
CA ARG A 178 22.77 4.22 -15.12
C ARG A 178 22.41 4.01 -13.65
N ALA A 179 21.14 4.13 -13.30
CA ALA A 179 20.67 3.80 -11.94
C ALA A 179 21.02 2.34 -11.59
N PHE A 180 20.68 1.41 -12.48
CA PHE A 180 21.01 -0.01 -12.35
C PHE A 180 22.52 -0.24 -12.16
N TYR A 181 23.37 0.38 -13.00
CA TYR A 181 24.83 0.25 -12.88
C TYR A 181 25.34 0.61 -11.48
N TRP A 182 24.87 1.70 -10.88
CA TRP A 182 25.33 2.11 -9.56
C TRP A 182 24.79 1.23 -8.43
N TYR A 183 23.53 0.77 -8.54
CA TYR A 183 23.02 -0.25 -7.63
C TYR A 183 23.80 -1.56 -7.74
N GLN A 184 24.17 -1.97 -8.95
CA GLN A 184 24.98 -3.15 -9.19
C GLN A 184 26.35 -3.03 -8.52
N LYS A 185 27.07 -1.95 -8.82
CA LYS A 185 28.40 -1.69 -8.26
C LYS A 185 28.37 -1.67 -6.72
N SER A 186 27.35 -1.05 -6.13
CA SER A 186 27.22 -0.98 -4.66
C SER A 186 26.90 -2.34 -4.05
N ALA A 187 26.00 -3.12 -4.68
CA ALA A 187 25.61 -4.44 -4.20
C ALA A 187 26.73 -5.49 -4.32
N GLU A 188 27.57 -5.41 -5.35
CA GLU A 188 28.76 -6.26 -5.52
C GLU A 188 29.76 -6.09 -4.38
N ASN A 189 29.79 -4.91 -3.75
CA ASN A 189 30.57 -4.64 -2.53
C ASN A 189 29.80 -4.96 -1.23
N GLY A 190 28.66 -5.66 -1.31
CA GLY A 190 27.92 -6.13 -0.15
C GLY A 190 26.90 -5.14 0.44
N ASN A 191 26.66 -3.98 -0.19
CA ASN A 191 25.67 -3.03 0.32
C ASN A 191 24.24 -3.61 0.28
N LYS A 192 23.61 -3.72 1.45
CA LYS A 192 22.31 -4.41 1.62
C LYS A 192 21.16 -3.65 0.96
N LEU A 193 21.18 -2.32 1.07
CA LEU A 193 20.18 -1.47 0.45
C LEU A 193 20.25 -1.55 -1.08
N ALA A 194 21.46 -1.59 -1.64
CA ALA A 194 21.69 -1.78 -3.07
C ALA A 194 21.15 -3.12 -3.58
N GLN A 195 21.34 -4.21 -2.82
CA GLN A 195 20.77 -5.52 -3.13
C GLN A 195 19.23 -5.44 -3.24
N PHE A 196 18.56 -4.76 -2.33
CA PHE A 196 17.11 -4.55 -2.42
C PHE A 196 16.71 -3.77 -3.68
N TYR A 197 17.42 -2.69 -4.02
CA TYR A 197 17.14 -1.91 -5.23
C TYR A 197 17.44 -2.67 -6.53
N LEU A 198 18.45 -3.54 -6.56
CA LEU A 198 18.66 -4.46 -7.67
C LEU A 198 17.49 -5.42 -7.83
N GLY A 199 16.96 -5.95 -6.72
CA GLY A 199 15.74 -6.75 -6.74
C GLY A 199 14.58 -6.03 -7.43
N ILE A 200 14.37 -4.75 -7.09
CA ILE A 200 13.37 -3.88 -7.74
C ILE A 200 13.66 -3.69 -9.23
N CYS A 201 14.93 -3.49 -9.61
CA CYS A 201 15.31 -3.28 -11.00
C CYS A 201 14.98 -4.51 -11.84
N TYR A 202 15.35 -5.71 -11.38
CA TYR A 202 15.03 -6.96 -12.06
C TYR A 202 13.53 -7.28 -12.05
N GLU A 203 12.81 -7.01 -10.95
CA GLU A 203 11.36 -7.25 -10.86
C GLU A 203 10.59 -6.44 -11.91
N ASN A 204 11.01 -5.20 -12.15
CA ASN A 204 10.30 -4.23 -12.97
C ASN A 204 10.95 -3.96 -14.33
N GLY A 205 12.09 -4.58 -14.63
CA GLY A 205 12.88 -4.29 -15.83
C GLY A 205 13.44 -2.86 -15.88
N LYS A 206 13.74 -2.24 -14.73
CA LYS A 206 14.28 -0.88 -14.66
C LYS A 206 15.79 -0.91 -14.94
N GLY A 207 16.19 -0.59 -16.17
CA GLY A 207 17.60 -0.50 -16.56
C GLY A 207 18.26 -1.84 -16.91
N VAL A 208 17.51 -2.93 -16.82
CA VAL A 208 17.89 -4.30 -17.14
C VAL A 208 16.66 -5.04 -17.65
N GLU A 209 16.82 -6.14 -18.36
CA GLU A 209 15.68 -7.00 -18.71
C GLU A 209 15.00 -7.52 -17.44
N LYS A 210 13.67 -7.63 -17.49
CA LYS A 210 12.87 -8.14 -16.38
C LYS A 210 13.23 -9.59 -16.10
N ASP A 211 13.72 -9.86 -14.90
CA ASP A 211 14.16 -11.19 -14.48
C ASP A 211 13.65 -11.48 -13.07
N CYS A 212 12.57 -12.26 -12.99
CA CYS A 212 11.97 -12.59 -11.70
C CYS A 212 12.83 -13.52 -10.83
N PHE A 213 13.79 -14.25 -11.41
CA PHE A 213 14.71 -15.12 -10.67
C PHE A 213 15.77 -14.29 -9.98
N LYS A 214 16.44 -13.41 -10.73
CA LYS A 214 17.43 -12.49 -10.15
C LYS A 214 16.79 -11.55 -9.14
N ALA A 215 15.57 -11.08 -9.40
CA ALA A 215 14.81 -10.29 -8.44
C ALA A 215 14.64 -11.05 -7.10
N PHE A 216 14.22 -12.32 -7.17
CA PHE A 216 14.07 -13.18 -6.00
C PHE A 216 15.41 -13.39 -5.26
N GLU A 217 16.50 -13.71 -5.96
CA GLU A 217 17.81 -13.92 -5.34
C GLU A 217 18.31 -12.67 -4.59
N PHE A 218 18.15 -11.49 -5.20
CA PHE A 218 18.53 -10.23 -4.57
C PHE A 218 17.62 -9.88 -3.39
N TYR A 219 16.32 -10.14 -3.48
CA TYR A 219 15.41 -10.00 -2.35
C TYR A 219 15.74 -10.99 -1.22
N GLU A 220 16.12 -12.22 -1.53
CA GLU A 220 16.52 -13.20 -0.52
C GLU A 220 17.79 -12.75 0.24
N LYS A 221 18.83 -12.30 -0.50
CA LYS A 221 20.06 -11.76 0.09
C LYS A 221 19.78 -10.54 0.98
N ALA A 222 18.99 -9.59 0.50
CA ALA A 222 18.62 -8.41 1.27
C ALA A 222 17.74 -8.77 2.48
N ALA A 223 16.80 -9.70 2.34
CA ALA A 223 15.91 -10.11 3.43
C ALA A 223 16.66 -10.83 4.56
N ARG A 224 17.58 -11.73 4.21
CA ARG A 224 18.46 -12.45 5.17
C ARG A 224 19.41 -11.51 5.92
N SER A 225 19.78 -10.38 5.32
CA SER A 225 20.62 -9.36 5.96
C SER A 225 19.84 -8.33 6.79
N GLY A 226 18.52 -8.51 6.93
CA GLY A 226 17.66 -7.69 7.78
C GLY A 226 16.90 -6.58 7.04
N ASN A 227 16.90 -6.54 5.71
CA ASN A 227 16.12 -5.54 4.98
C ASN A 227 14.62 -5.88 5.03
N LYS A 228 13.87 -5.13 5.84
CA LYS A 228 12.42 -5.28 6.06
C LYS A 228 11.58 -5.16 4.79
N TYR A 229 11.98 -4.36 3.81
CA TYR A 229 11.27 -4.24 2.52
C TYR A 229 11.49 -5.47 1.64
N ALA A 230 12.71 -6.01 1.62
CA ALA A 230 13.02 -7.26 0.95
C ALA A 230 12.30 -8.44 1.60
N GLN A 231 12.19 -8.48 2.94
CA GLN A 231 11.39 -9.48 3.66
C GLN A 231 9.90 -9.43 3.23
N LEU A 232 9.32 -8.24 3.15
CA LEU A 232 7.95 -8.05 2.64
C LEU A 232 7.81 -8.56 1.19
N ARG A 233 8.74 -8.21 0.30
CA ARG A 233 8.73 -8.70 -1.08
C ARG A 233 8.85 -10.22 -1.15
N LEU A 234 9.75 -10.80 -0.38
CA LEU A 234 9.98 -12.24 -0.34
C LEU A 234 8.75 -13.00 0.16
N GLY A 235 8.06 -12.48 1.19
CA GLY A 235 6.76 -12.99 1.63
C GLY A 235 5.74 -13.03 0.49
N GLY A 236 5.67 -11.96 -0.31
CA GLY A 236 4.80 -11.88 -1.49
C GLY A 236 5.15 -12.88 -2.60
N TYR A 237 6.43 -13.22 -2.79
CA TYR A 237 6.84 -14.24 -3.75
C TYR A 237 6.34 -15.63 -3.33
N TYR A 238 6.51 -16.00 -2.07
CA TYR A 238 6.01 -17.28 -1.53
C TYR A 238 4.48 -17.36 -1.48
N TYR A 239 3.80 -16.23 -1.18
CA TYR A 239 2.34 -16.17 -1.17
C TYR A 239 1.74 -16.43 -2.55
N ASN A 240 2.23 -15.72 -3.57
CA ASN A 240 1.67 -15.77 -4.91
C ASN A 240 2.18 -16.99 -5.71
N GLY A 241 3.26 -17.63 -5.26
CA GLY A 241 3.93 -18.69 -6.01
C GLY A 241 4.56 -18.20 -7.31
N LYS A 242 4.99 -16.92 -7.33
CA LYS A 242 5.75 -16.40 -8.47
C LYS A 242 7.12 -17.07 -8.42
N ARG A 243 7.44 -17.92 -9.39
CA ARG A 243 8.72 -18.66 -9.53
C ARG A 243 8.98 -19.76 -8.49
N VAL A 244 8.67 -19.55 -7.22
CA VAL A 244 8.72 -20.61 -6.18
C VAL A 244 7.37 -21.27 -6.04
N LYS A 245 7.33 -22.54 -5.63
CA LYS A 245 6.06 -23.19 -5.26
C LYS A 245 5.39 -22.34 -4.17
N LYS A 246 4.08 -22.12 -4.29
CA LYS A 246 3.29 -21.44 -3.26
C LYS A 246 3.59 -22.09 -1.91
N ASP A 247 4.00 -21.27 -0.94
CA ASP A 247 4.41 -21.71 0.39
C ASP A 247 3.92 -20.67 1.41
N TYR A 248 2.70 -20.88 1.90
CA TYR A 248 2.09 -19.93 2.82
C TYR A 248 2.82 -19.86 4.15
N SER A 249 3.47 -20.94 4.61
CA SER A 249 4.24 -20.95 5.85
C SER A 249 5.47 -20.06 5.74
N LYS A 250 6.25 -20.18 4.65
CA LYS A 250 7.37 -19.25 4.40
C LYS A 250 6.90 -17.82 4.18
N SER A 251 5.78 -17.64 3.47
CA SER A 251 5.16 -16.31 3.32
C SER A 251 4.88 -15.69 4.68
N PHE A 252 4.26 -16.46 5.58
CA PHE A 252 3.93 -16.03 6.93
C PHE A 252 5.18 -15.68 7.74
N GLU A 253 6.20 -16.54 7.74
CA GLU A 253 7.47 -16.29 8.43
C GLU A 253 8.13 -14.97 7.99
N TRP A 254 8.18 -14.71 6.68
CA TRP A 254 8.80 -13.48 6.16
C TRP A 254 7.97 -12.22 6.45
N TYR A 255 6.64 -12.31 6.37
CA TYR A 255 5.78 -11.21 6.78
C TYR A 255 5.88 -10.93 8.28
N ILE A 256 5.97 -11.95 9.13
CA ILE A 256 6.20 -11.78 10.57
C ILE A 256 7.53 -11.07 10.82
N LYS A 257 8.62 -11.51 10.19
CA LYS A 257 9.93 -10.86 10.34
C LYS A 257 9.87 -9.38 9.96
N SER A 258 9.23 -9.08 8.82
CA SER A 258 9.05 -7.70 8.35
C SER A 258 8.23 -6.85 9.34
N ALA A 259 7.12 -7.39 9.85
CA ALA A 259 6.22 -6.69 10.77
C ALA A 259 6.80 -6.53 12.19
N ILE A 260 7.55 -7.51 12.70
CA ILE A 260 8.21 -7.42 14.02
C ILE A 260 9.33 -6.38 13.96
N GLN A 261 10.15 -6.39 12.90
CA GLN A 261 11.22 -5.42 12.73
C GLN A 261 10.66 -3.99 12.63
N GLU A 262 9.52 -3.81 11.96
CA GLU A 262 8.78 -2.55 11.98
C GLU A 262 8.33 -2.15 13.39
N SER A 263 7.72 -3.07 14.15
CA SER A 263 7.17 -2.76 15.48
C SER A 263 8.22 -2.26 16.47
N LYS A 264 9.49 -2.65 16.28
CA LYS A 264 10.63 -2.19 17.08
C LYS A 264 11.05 -0.75 16.75
N PHE A 265 10.69 -0.24 15.57
CA PHE A 265 11.25 0.99 14.97
C PHE A 265 10.18 1.81 14.21
N ALA A 266 8.94 1.84 14.68
CA ALA A 266 7.79 2.35 13.91
C ALA A 266 7.89 3.84 13.54
N ALA A 267 8.29 4.15 12.29
CA ALA A 267 8.22 5.48 11.70
C ALA A 267 7.94 5.53 10.16
N GLU A 268 7.59 4.43 9.48
CA GLU A 268 7.45 4.44 8.00
C GLU A 268 6.20 3.71 7.47
N GLN A 269 5.53 4.31 6.47
CA GLN A 269 4.29 3.81 5.86
C GLN A 269 4.42 2.51 5.05
N GLY A 270 5.63 2.16 4.59
CA GLY A 270 5.86 1.01 3.70
C GLY A 270 5.64 -0.38 4.33
N HIS A 271 5.55 -0.47 5.67
CA HIS A 271 5.46 -1.74 6.40
C HIS A 271 4.06 -2.10 6.89
N SER A 272 3.14 -1.13 6.89
CA SER A 272 1.71 -1.34 7.12
C SER A 272 1.10 -2.40 6.18
N SER A 273 1.71 -2.61 5.01
CA SER A 273 1.37 -3.70 4.09
C SER A 273 1.68 -5.10 4.65
N ALA A 274 2.83 -5.31 5.31
CA ALA A 274 3.18 -6.61 5.88
C ALA A 274 2.24 -6.98 7.02
N GLN A 275 1.91 -6.02 7.88
CA GLN A 275 0.89 -6.16 8.92
C GLN A 275 -0.49 -6.47 8.33
N CYS A 276 -0.89 -5.79 7.25
CA CYS A 276 -2.13 -6.10 6.55
C CYS A 276 -2.14 -7.54 6.00
N TYR A 277 -1.03 -8.01 5.43
CA TYR A 277 -0.91 -9.38 4.95
C TYR A 277 -0.95 -10.40 6.10
N LEU A 278 -0.33 -10.12 7.25
CA LEU A 278 -0.47 -10.98 8.43
C LEU A 278 -1.92 -11.05 8.91
N GLY A 279 -2.61 -9.92 8.94
CA GLY A 279 -4.05 -9.85 9.21
C GLY A 279 -4.81 -10.82 8.31
N LEU A 280 -4.55 -10.79 7.01
CA LEU A 280 -5.16 -11.69 6.03
C LEU A 280 -4.79 -13.16 6.27
N LEU A 281 -3.51 -13.48 6.49
CA LEU A 281 -3.07 -14.88 6.67
C LEU A 281 -3.71 -15.53 7.90
N TYR A 282 -3.80 -14.80 9.01
CA TYR A 282 -4.55 -15.25 10.19
C TYR A 282 -6.06 -15.32 9.93
N GLU A 283 -6.62 -14.41 9.14
CA GLU A 283 -8.05 -14.44 8.78
C GLU A 283 -8.44 -15.71 8.04
N VAL A 284 -7.59 -16.17 7.10
CA VAL A 284 -7.88 -17.32 6.23
C VAL A 284 -7.20 -18.62 6.68
N GLY A 285 -6.35 -18.58 7.71
CA GLY A 285 -5.59 -19.76 8.16
C GLY A 285 -4.59 -20.29 7.14
N LYS A 286 -3.95 -19.41 6.35
CA LYS A 286 -2.94 -19.82 5.35
C LYS A 286 -1.54 -19.64 5.92
N GLY A 287 -0.80 -20.75 6.05
CA GLY A 287 0.57 -20.75 6.60
C GLY A 287 0.64 -20.65 8.12
N THR A 288 -0.51 -20.57 8.78
CA THR A 288 -0.73 -20.55 10.23
C THR A 288 -2.17 -20.98 10.48
N ASP A 289 -2.53 -21.35 11.71
CA ASP A 289 -3.93 -21.62 12.07
C ASP A 289 -4.78 -20.35 11.95
N GLN A 290 -6.05 -20.52 11.59
CA GLN A 290 -6.99 -19.40 11.54
C GLN A 290 -7.17 -18.81 12.94
N ASP A 291 -7.01 -17.49 13.05
CA ASP A 291 -7.12 -16.77 14.31
C ASP A 291 -7.66 -15.35 14.04
N LEU A 292 -8.96 -15.17 14.29
CA LEU A 292 -9.64 -13.90 14.00
C LEU A 292 -9.20 -12.78 14.96
N GLU A 293 -8.78 -13.09 16.19
CA GLU A 293 -8.31 -12.09 17.15
C GLU A 293 -6.94 -11.55 16.76
N LYS A 294 -6.01 -12.44 16.36
CA LYS A 294 -4.71 -12.02 15.80
C LYS A 294 -4.88 -11.30 14.47
N SER A 295 -5.81 -11.75 13.63
CA SER A 295 -6.16 -11.05 12.38
C SER A 295 -6.60 -9.61 12.66
N TYR A 296 -7.55 -9.43 13.58
CA TYR A 296 -8.02 -8.13 14.04
C TYR A 296 -6.87 -7.27 14.57
N TYR A 297 -6.00 -7.83 15.42
CA TYR A 297 -4.84 -7.12 15.97
C TYR A 297 -3.92 -6.56 14.88
N TRP A 298 -3.58 -7.38 13.87
CA TRP A 298 -2.68 -6.96 12.79
C TRP A 298 -3.34 -5.98 11.80
N TYR A 299 -4.61 -6.18 11.45
CA TYR A 299 -5.35 -5.18 10.68
C TYR A 299 -5.47 -3.86 11.43
N LYS A 300 -5.70 -3.90 12.74
CA LYS A 300 -5.74 -2.70 13.58
C LYS A 300 -4.42 -1.94 13.53
N LYS A 301 -3.28 -2.63 13.74
CA LYS A 301 -1.96 -2.00 13.63
C LYS A 301 -1.70 -1.41 12.24
N ALA A 302 -2.00 -2.15 11.18
CA ALA A 302 -1.81 -1.67 9.81
C ALA A 302 -2.68 -0.45 9.49
N ALA A 303 -3.95 -0.47 9.91
CA ALA A 303 -4.90 0.61 9.68
C ALA A 303 -4.51 1.89 10.43
N MET A 304 -4.03 1.72 11.67
CA MET A 304 -3.43 2.74 12.52
C MET A 304 -2.20 3.39 11.85
N ASN A 305 -1.42 2.62 11.10
CA ASN A 305 -0.30 3.11 10.28
C ASN A 305 -0.71 3.64 8.89
N GLY A 306 -2.00 3.90 8.66
CA GLY A 306 -2.49 4.53 7.45
C GLY A 306 -2.83 3.59 6.29
N ASN A 307 -2.67 2.27 6.44
CA ASN A 307 -2.90 1.34 5.32
C ASN A 307 -4.37 1.29 4.89
N LYS A 308 -4.69 1.81 3.71
CA LYS A 308 -6.07 1.86 3.21
C LYS A 308 -6.75 0.48 3.08
N PHE A 309 -6.01 -0.59 2.78
CA PHE A 309 -6.56 -1.94 2.70
C PHE A 309 -6.92 -2.47 4.08
N ALA A 310 -6.02 -2.29 5.06
CA ALA A 310 -6.29 -2.68 6.44
C ALA A 310 -7.41 -1.83 7.06
N GLN A 311 -7.52 -0.54 6.71
CA GLN A 311 -8.64 0.30 7.15
C GLN A 311 -9.98 -0.23 6.63
N LEU A 312 -10.07 -0.63 5.36
CA LEU A 312 -11.27 -1.32 4.84
C LEU A 312 -11.54 -2.61 5.65
N ASN A 313 -10.54 -3.48 5.80
CA ASN A 313 -10.72 -4.77 6.46
C ASN A 313 -11.07 -4.62 7.94
N LEU A 314 -10.50 -3.64 8.63
CA LEU A 314 -10.85 -3.31 10.00
C LEU A 314 -12.29 -2.79 10.11
N GLY A 315 -12.73 -1.97 9.14
CA GLY A 315 -14.12 -1.56 9.03
C GLY A 315 -15.05 -2.77 8.90
N TYR A 316 -14.69 -3.73 8.06
CA TYR A 316 -15.43 -4.99 7.88
C TYR A 316 -15.46 -5.85 9.15
N PHE A 317 -14.35 -5.89 9.91
CA PHE A 317 -14.26 -6.62 11.16
C PHE A 317 -15.19 -6.02 12.23
N TYR A 318 -15.24 -4.69 12.34
CA TYR A 318 -16.20 -4.03 13.23
C TYR A 318 -17.64 -4.18 12.76
N GLU A 319 -17.91 -4.11 11.46
CA GLU A 319 -19.26 -4.27 10.91
C GLU A 319 -19.87 -5.65 11.24
N ASN A 320 -19.03 -6.69 11.24
CA ASN A 320 -19.46 -8.08 11.42
C ASN A 320 -19.09 -8.69 12.78
N GLY A 321 -18.39 -7.96 13.64
CA GLY A 321 -17.89 -8.50 14.93
C GLY A 321 -16.90 -9.65 14.76
N ARG A 322 -15.99 -9.58 13.79
CA ARG A 322 -14.98 -10.63 13.55
C ARG A 322 -13.74 -10.34 14.40
N GLY A 323 -13.37 -11.26 15.29
CA GLY A 323 -12.23 -11.09 16.20
C GLY A 323 -12.34 -9.88 17.15
N THR A 324 -13.52 -9.26 17.21
CA THR A 324 -13.85 -8.09 18.03
C THR A 324 -15.38 -7.97 18.15
N GLN A 325 -15.88 -7.06 18.97
CA GLN A 325 -17.33 -6.80 19.07
C GLN A 325 -17.82 -5.98 17.88
N LYS A 326 -19.06 -6.22 17.45
CA LYS A 326 -19.70 -5.46 16.39
C LYS A 326 -19.87 -3.99 16.79
N ASP A 327 -19.44 -3.08 15.92
CA ASP A 327 -19.49 -1.62 16.15
C ASP A 327 -19.62 -0.90 14.80
N MET A 328 -20.84 -0.57 14.40
CA MET A 328 -21.10 0.09 13.11
C MET A 328 -20.47 1.47 13.01
N LYS A 329 -20.40 2.22 14.13
CA LYS A 329 -19.82 3.57 14.12
C LYS A 329 -18.33 3.50 13.81
N LYS A 330 -17.59 2.61 14.48
CA LYS A 330 -16.18 2.38 14.16
C LYS A 330 -16.01 1.84 12.74
N ALA A 331 -16.90 0.98 12.27
CA ALA A 331 -16.84 0.47 10.90
C ALA A 331 -16.86 1.62 9.87
N ILE A 332 -17.82 2.54 10.02
CA ILE A 332 -17.97 3.72 9.16
C ILE A 332 -16.73 4.62 9.25
N GLU A 333 -16.24 4.92 10.45
CA GLU A 333 -15.03 5.75 10.63
C GLU A 333 -13.82 5.19 9.88
N TRP A 334 -13.64 3.86 9.88
CA TRP A 334 -12.55 3.21 9.16
C TRP A 334 -12.77 3.15 7.65
N TYR A 335 -14.01 2.91 7.21
CA TYR A 335 -14.36 3.01 5.79
C TYR A 335 -14.14 4.41 5.24
N GLU A 336 -14.49 5.47 5.98
CA GLU A 336 -14.24 6.85 5.59
C GLU A 336 -12.74 7.16 5.44
N LYS A 337 -11.91 6.73 6.40
CA LYS A 337 -10.44 6.89 6.31
C LYS A 337 -9.86 6.21 5.07
N SER A 338 -10.34 5.01 4.74
CA SER A 338 -9.91 4.28 3.55
C SER A 338 -10.41 4.94 2.25
N ALA A 339 -11.66 5.40 2.25
CA ALA A 339 -12.30 6.06 1.11
C ALA A 339 -11.66 7.42 0.77
N LYS A 340 -11.20 8.17 1.78
CA LYS A 340 -10.43 9.42 1.62
C LYS A 340 -9.08 9.22 0.92
N GLN A 341 -8.52 8.00 0.98
CA GLN A 341 -7.31 7.61 0.26
C GLN A 341 -7.59 7.03 -1.14
N ASP A 342 -8.74 7.39 -1.72
CA ASP A 342 -9.21 6.96 -3.03
C ASP A 342 -9.32 5.44 -3.21
N TYR A 343 -9.55 4.69 -2.13
CA TYR A 343 -9.75 3.26 -2.25
C TYR A 343 -11.19 2.95 -2.68
N GLY A 344 -11.36 2.62 -3.96
CA GLY A 344 -12.68 2.45 -4.58
C GLY A 344 -13.59 1.41 -3.91
N LYS A 345 -13.04 0.33 -3.32
CA LYS A 345 -13.85 -0.66 -2.58
C LYS A 345 -14.44 -0.06 -1.29
N ALA A 346 -13.67 0.77 -0.57
CA ALA A 346 -14.15 1.47 0.62
C ALA A 346 -15.18 2.56 0.25
N GLN A 347 -14.93 3.31 -0.83
CA GLN A 347 -15.90 4.28 -1.36
C GLN A 347 -17.22 3.58 -1.71
N CYS A 348 -17.19 2.43 -2.38
CA CYS A 348 -18.38 1.66 -2.72
C CYS A 348 -19.10 1.10 -1.47
N ARG A 349 -18.37 0.59 -0.48
CA ARG A 349 -18.98 0.11 0.77
C ARG A 349 -19.63 1.26 1.54
N LEU A 350 -18.96 2.40 1.65
CA LEU A 350 -19.51 3.57 2.31
C LEU A 350 -20.75 4.11 1.56
N GLY A 351 -20.71 4.10 0.22
CA GLY A 351 -21.87 4.46 -0.60
C GLY A 351 -23.08 3.57 -0.32
N TYR A 352 -22.87 2.26 -0.17
CA TYR A 352 -23.92 1.31 0.20
C TYR A 352 -24.50 1.57 1.60
N LEU A 353 -23.67 1.96 2.57
CA LEU A 353 -24.15 2.30 3.91
C LEU A 353 -25.02 3.57 3.88
N TYR A 354 -24.62 4.60 3.12
CA TYR A 354 -25.43 5.81 2.92
C TYR A 354 -26.72 5.54 2.13
N GLU A 355 -26.68 4.67 1.12
CA GLU A 355 -27.86 4.30 0.33
C GLU A 355 -28.94 3.64 1.20
N ASN A 356 -28.54 2.81 2.16
CA ASN A 356 -29.45 2.00 2.95
C ASN A 356 -29.64 2.52 4.40
N GLY A 357 -28.98 3.60 4.79
CA GLY A 357 -29.06 4.14 6.15
C GLY A 357 -28.51 3.20 7.24
N ILE A 358 -27.49 2.40 6.93
CA ILE A 358 -27.00 1.34 7.83
C ILE A 358 -25.96 1.92 8.80
N GLY A 359 -26.39 2.25 10.02
CA GLY A 359 -25.52 2.81 11.06
C GLY A 359 -25.09 4.27 10.82
N ILE A 360 -25.59 4.87 9.75
CA ILE A 360 -25.45 6.27 9.37
C ILE A 360 -26.77 6.75 8.76
N ASP A 361 -27.07 8.05 8.86
CA ASP A 361 -28.26 8.62 8.24
C ASP A 361 -28.23 8.40 6.72
N GLN A 362 -29.38 8.03 6.16
CA GLN A 362 -29.51 7.78 4.73
C GLN A 362 -29.26 9.08 3.95
N ASP A 363 -28.38 9.00 2.95
CA ASP A 363 -28.03 10.13 2.08
C ASP A 363 -27.74 9.62 0.67
N LEU A 364 -28.78 9.57 -0.15
CA LEU A 364 -28.69 9.03 -1.50
C LEU A 364 -27.76 9.87 -2.39
N GLY A 365 -27.68 11.19 -2.17
CA GLY A 365 -26.78 12.07 -2.90
C GLY A 365 -25.31 11.70 -2.65
N LYS A 366 -24.93 11.55 -1.37
CA LYS A 366 -23.58 11.07 -1.00
C LYS A 366 -23.30 9.67 -1.51
N ALA A 367 -24.28 8.77 -1.46
CA ALA A 367 -24.14 7.41 -1.99
C ALA A 367 -23.74 7.42 -3.48
N ILE A 368 -24.47 8.19 -4.29
CA ILE A 368 -24.18 8.35 -5.72
C ILE A 368 -22.79 8.94 -5.97
N ASP A 369 -22.40 9.97 -5.22
CA ASP A 369 -21.09 10.58 -5.36
C ASP A 369 -19.95 9.62 -5.01
N LEU A 370 -20.14 8.81 -3.97
CA LEU A 370 -19.21 7.76 -3.58
C LEU A 370 -19.10 6.67 -4.64
N TYR A 371 -20.22 6.24 -5.24
CA TYR A 371 -20.21 5.28 -6.34
C TYR A 371 -19.51 5.84 -7.59
N LYS A 372 -19.76 7.11 -7.94
CA LYS A 372 -19.04 7.78 -9.05
C LYS A 372 -17.53 7.83 -8.80
N LYS A 373 -17.10 8.19 -7.58
CA LYS A 373 -15.69 8.18 -7.19
C LYS A 373 -15.09 6.77 -7.26
N ALA A 374 -15.79 5.77 -6.71
CA ALA A 374 -15.36 4.38 -6.74
C ALA A 374 -15.19 3.85 -8.17
N ALA A 375 -16.13 4.17 -9.06
CA ALA A 375 -16.07 3.81 -10.47
C ALA A 375 -14.90 4.48 -11.21
N LYS A 376 -14.65 5.78 -10.93
CA LYS A 376 -13.48 6.52 -11.44
C LYS A 376 -12.16 5.90 -10.95
N ASN A 377 -12.13 5.46 -9.70
CA ASN A 377 -11.00 4.76 -9.09
C ASN A 377 -10.93 3.26 -9.46
N GLY A 378 -11.69 2.83 -10.49
CA GLY A 378 -11.58 1.51 -11.10
C GLY A 378 -12.31 0.38 -10.37
N HIS A 379 -13.09 0.67 -9.32
CA HIS A 379 -13.86 -0.36 -8.63
C HIS A 379 -15.04 -0.83 -9.47
N VAL A 380 -14.99 -2.08 -9.94
CA VAL A 380 -15.93 -2.58 -10.95
C VAL A 380 -17.37 -2.64 -10.43
N ALA A 381 -17.58 -3.08 -9.18
CA ALA A 381 -18.93 -3.18 -8.61
C ALA A 381 -19.64 -1.81 -8.48
N ALA A 382 -18.89 -0.70 -8.45
CA ALA A 382 -19.48 0.63 -8.43
C ALA A 382 -20.22 0.97 -9.74
N TYR A 383 -19.78 0.43 -10.89
CA TYR A 383 -20.54 0.56 -12.14
C TYR A 383 -21.88 -0.15 -12.04
N TYR A 384 -21.92 -1.35 -11.45
CA TYR A 384 -23.17 -2.06 -11.17
C TYR A 384 -24.10 -1.26 -10.23
N CYS A 385 -23.58 -0.71 -9.13
CA CYS A 385 -24.37 0.13 -8.22
C CYS A 385 -24.97 1.35 -8.94
N LEU A 386 -24.17 2.06 -9.75
CA LEU A 386 -24.67 3.18 -10.56
C LEU A 386 -25.73 2.73 -11.57
N GLY A 387 -25.56 1.56 -12.18
CA GLY A 387 -26.55 0.96 -13.08
C GLY A 387 -27.90 0.77 -12.38
N LYS A 388 -27.88 0.18 -11.17
CA LYS A 388 -29.09 0.04 -10.33
C LYS A 388 -29.70 1.38 -9.99
N CYS A 389 -28.90 2.35 -9.55
CA CYS A 389 -29.42 3.66 -9.19
C CYS A 389 -30.12 4.35 -10.36
N TYR A 390 -29.57 4.28 -11.57
CA TYR A 390 -30.24 4.82 -12.77
C TYR A 390 -31.44 3.99 -13.22
N GLN A 391 -31.44 2.67 -13.02
CA GLN A 391 -32.57 1.83 -13.39
C GLN A 391 -33.78 2.07 -12.49
N ASP A 392 -33.53 2.19 -11.18
CA ASP A 392 -34.57 2.21 -10.15
C ASP A 392 -34.87 3.63 -9.65
N GLY A 393 -34.10 4.64 -10.09
CA GLY A 393 -34.27 6.05 -9.68
C GLY A 393 -33.79 6.34 -8.26
N ILE A 394 -32.80 5.60 -7.75
CA ILE A 394 -32.31 5.72 -6.35
C ILE A 394 -31.34 6.90 -6.27
N GLY A 395 -31.78 8.02 -5.69
CA GLY A 395 -30.95 9.21 -5.48
C GLY A 395 -30.56 9.98 -6.73
N ILE A 396 -30.99 9.49 -7.90
CA ILE A 396 -30.74 10.06 -9.20
C ILE A 396 -31.94 9.80 -10.10
N GLU A 397 -32.19 10.68 -11.07
CA GLU A 397 -33.28 10.52 -12.03
C GLU A 397 -33.13 9.20 -12.80
N LYS A 398 -34.24 8.45 -12.90
CA LYS A 398 -34.28 7.18 -13.63
C LYS A 398 -33.88 7.41 -15.09
N ASN A 399 -32.95 6.59 -15.59
CA ASN A 399 -32.47 6.66 -16.96
C ASN A 399 -31.97 5.28 -17.43
N GLU A 400 -32.77 4.59 -18.21
CA GLU A 400 -32.50 3.20 -18.63
C GLU A 400 -31.28 3.10 -19.57
N VAL A 401 -31.06 4.09 -20.43
CA VAL A 401 -29.88 4.14 -21.32
C VAL A 401 -28.57 4.27 -20.51
N LYS A 402 -28.58 5.12 -19.47
CA LYS A 402 -27.43 5.25 -18.55
C LYS A 402 -27.27 3.97 -17.71
N ALA A 403 -28.36 3.37 -17.24
CA ALA A 403 -28.32 2.11 -16.51
C ALA A 403 -27.65 1.01 -17.35
N PHE A 404 -28.12 0.81 -18.58
CA PHE A 404 -27.53 -0.11 -19.56
C PHE A 404 -26.04 0.17 -19.78
N GLY A 405 -25.67 1.43 -20.03
CA GLY A 405 -24.28 1.82 -20.22
C GLY A 405 -23.37 1.50 -19.01
N HIS A 406 -23.90 1.62 -17.79
CA HIS A 406 -23.20 1.28 -16.55
C HIS A 406 -23.07 -0.23 -16.34
N TYR A 407 -24.14 -1.01 -16.56
CA TYR A 407 -24.06 -2.47 -16.51
C TYR A 407 -23.11 -3.03 -17.57
N LYS A 408 -23.12 -2.49 -18.79
CA LYS A 408 -22.19 -2.85 -19.85
C LYS A 408 -20.74 -2.65 -19.42
N LYS A 409 -20.39 -1.49 -18.86
CA LYS A 409 -19.04 -1.22 -18.32
C LYS A 409 -18.65 -2.17 -17.20
N SER A 410 -19.61 -2.54 -16.34
CA SER A 410 -19.39 -3.52 -15.27
C SER A 410 -19.12 -4.93 -15.81
N ALA A 411 -19.88 -5.33 -16.83
CA ALA A 411 -19.78 -6.62 -17.50
C ALA A 411 -18.47 -6.77 -18.29
N GLU A 412 -18.08 -5.75 -19.06
CA GLU A 412 -16.81 -5.70 -19.82
C GLU A 412 -15.58 -5.86 -18.92
N LYS A 413 -15.70 -5.45 -17.65
CA LYS A 413 -14.67 -5.60 -16.61
C LYS A 413 -14.80 -6.91 -15.82
N GLY A 414 -15.66 -7.83 -16.25
CA GLY A 414 -15.80 -9.18 -15.73
C GLY A 414 -16.54 -9.30 -14.39
N TYR A 415 -17.34 -8.30 -14.00
CA TYR A 415 -18.17 -8.43 -12.79
C TYR A 415 -19.43 -9.21 -13.09
N LEU A 416 -19.62 -10.33 -12.39
CA LEU A 416 -20.65 -11.31 -12.70
C LEU A 416 -22.08 -10.76 -12.56
N ASN A 417 -22.36 -9.96 -11.53
CA ASN A 417 -23.67 -9.32 -11.39
C ASN A 417 -23.89 -8.24 -12.47
N GLY A 418 -22.81 -7.65 -13.00
CA GLY A 418 -22.87 -6.78 -14.16
C GLY A 418 -23.21 -7.54 -15.44
N LEU A 419 -22.63 -8.72 -15.66
CA LEU A 419 -22.96 -9.61 -16.77
C LEU A 419 -24.43 -10.06 -16.70
N TYR A 420 -24.89 -10.51 -15.52
CA TYR A 420 -26.28 -10.88 -15.30
C TYR A 420 -27.23 -9.70 -15.61
N ASN A 421 -27.00 -8.51 -15.03
CA ASN A 421 -27.88 -7.37 -15.27
C ASN A 421 -27.82 -6.85 -16.71
N LEU A 422 -26.68 -7.00 -17.39
CA LEU A 422 -26.61 -6.70 -18.83
C LEU A 422 -27.46 -7.69 -19.64
N GLY A 423 -27.42 -8.98 -19.29
CA GLY A 423 -28.30 -10.00 -19.87
C GLY A 423 -29.77 -9.66 -19.65
N TYR A 424 -30.12 -9.25 -18.42
CA TYR A 424 -31.48 -8.81 -18.08
C TYR A 424 -31.93 -7.58 -18.87
N CYS A 425 -31.02 -6.63 -19.13
CA CYS A 425 -31.32 -5.48 -19.97
C CYS A 425 -31.64 -5.90 -21.41
N TYR A 426 -30.88 -6.82 -22.01
CA TYR A 426 -31.17 -7.34 -23.35
C TYR A 426 -32.43 -8.20 -23.38
N GLU A 427 -32.72 -8.96 -22.32
CA GLU A 427 -33.95 -9.76 -22.25
C GLU A 427 -35.21 -8.88 -22.17
N SER A 428 -35.14 -7.81 -21.37
CA SER A 428 -36.30 -6.97 -21.04
C SER A 428 -36.38 -5.67 -21.85
N GLY A 429 -35.38 -5.37 -22.69
CA GLY A 429 -35.32 -4.14 -23.48
C GLY A 429 -35.03 -2.87 -22.66
N ILE A 430 -34.29 -2.99 -21.56
CA ILE A 430 -33.99 -1.86 -20.67
C ILE A 430 -32.80 -1.07 -21.23
N GLY A 431 -33.06 0.11 -21.78
CA GLY A 431 -32.02 0.99 -22.33
C GLY A 431 -31.32 0.47 -23.59
N THR A 432 -31.83 -0.61 -24.17
CA THR A 432 -31.37 -1.26 -25.40
C THR A 432 -32.55 -1.98 -26.07
N GLU A 433 -32.42 -2.35 -27.34
CA GLU A 433 -33.37 -3.26 -27.99
C GLU A 433 -33.31 -4.66 -27.37
N ILE A 434 -34.44 -5.38 -27.43
CA ILE A 434 -34.53 -6.76 -26.95
C ILE A 434 -33.66 -7.67 -27.82
N ASP A 435 -32.76 -8.41 -27.18
CA ASP A 435 -31.87 -9.39 -27.80
C ASP A 435 -31.76 -10.63 -26.90
N LYS A 436 -32.66 -11.58 -27.13
CA LYS A 436 -32.75 -12.79 -26.29
C LYS A 436 -31.55 -13.72 -26.44
N GLU A 437 -30.95 -13.78 -27.63
CA GLU A 437 -29.78 -14.62 -27.88
C GLU A 437 -28.58 -14.12 -27.06
N LYS A 438 -28.35 -12.80 -27.12
CA LYS A 438 -27.29 -12.16 -26.35
C LYS A 438 -27.55 -12.19 -24.85
N ALA A 439 -28.81 -12.08 -24.42
CA ALA A 439 -29.17 -12.26 -23.02
C ALA A 439 -28.76 -13.65 -22.51
N VAL A 440 -29.07 -14.71 -23.27
CA VAL A 440 -28.70 -16.09 -22.92
C VAL A 440 -27.19 -16.30 -22.91
N GLU A 441 -26.44 -15.71 -23.85
CA GLU A 441 -24.98 -15.74 -23.86
C GLU A 441 -24.40 -15.14 -22.57
N LEU A 442 -24.86 -13.93 -22.20
CA LEU A 442 -24.43 -13.23 -20.99
C LEU A 442 -24.78 -13.99 -19.71
N TYR A 443 -25.96 -14.61 -19.65
CA TYR A 443 -26.34 -15.47 -18.53
C TYR A 443 -25.45 -16.71 -18.44
N LYS A 444 -25.11 -17.36 -19.56
CA LYS A 444 -24.19 -18.51 -19.56
C LYS A 444 -22.81 -18.12 -19.04
N ASP A 445 -22.28 -16.97 -19.46
CA ASP A 445 -21.00 -16.46 -18.98
C ASP A 445 -21.03 -16.13 -17.49
N ALA A 446 -22.08 -15.46 -17.01
CA ALA A 446 -22.26 -15.16 -15.60
C ALA A 446 -22.40 -16.44 -14.75
N ALA A 447 -23.21 -17.41 -15.21
CA ALA A 447 -23.46 -18.69 -14.55
C ALA A 447 -22.20 -19.56 -14.47
N LYS A 448 -21.42 -19.61 -15.55
CA LYS A 448 -20.09 -20.27 -15.59
C LYS A 448 -19.12 -19.64 -14.60
N GLY A 449 -19.23 -18.33 -14.37
CA GLY A 449 -18.49 -17.62 -13.33
C GLY A 449 -18.99 -17.86 -11.89
N GLY A 450 -20.13 -18.53 -11.72
CA GLY A 450 -20.76 -18.83 -10.44
C GLY A 450 -21.86 -17.85 -10.00
N ASN A 451 -22.39 -17.01 -10.89
CA ASN A 451 -23.54 -16.15 -10.56
C ASN A 451 -24.82 -16.99 -10.44
N ARG A 452 -25.41 -17.00 -9.24
CA ARG A 452 -26.59 -17.82 -8.92
C ARG A 452 -27.85 -17.33 -9.63
N ASP A 453 -28.05 -16.02 -9.74
CA ASP A 453 -29.25 -15.46 -10.40
C ASP A 453 -29.27 -15.83 -11.88
N ALA A 454 -28.12 -15.82 -12.55
CA ALA A 454 -27.95 -16.27 -13.92
C ALA A 454 -28.18 -17.78 -14.08
N GLN A 455 -27.72 -18.60 -13.13
CA GLN A 455 -27.99 -20.04 -13.13
C GLN A 455 -29.49 -20.31 -13.06
N ILE A 456 -30.18 -19.68 -12.10
CA ILE A 456 -31.64 -19.79 -11.94
C ILE A 456 -32.36 -19.29 -13.20
N ARG A 457 -31.94 -18.14 -13.75
CA ARG A 457 -32.57 -17.58 -14.94
C ARG A 457 -32.44 -18.48 -16.17
N LEU A 458 -31.29 -19.14 -16.35
CA LEU A 458 -31.10 -20.11 -17.44
C LEU A 458 -31.98 -21.35 -17.28
N GLU A 459 -32.16 -21.85 -16.06
CA GLU A 459 -33.08 -22.96 -15.78
C GLU A 459 -34.51 -22.58 -16.19
N MET A 460 -34.96 -21.38 -15.83
CA MET A 460 -36.30 -20.87 -16.18
C MET A 460 -36.49 -20.64 -17.69
N ILE A 461 -35.44 -20.28 -18.42
CA ILE A 461 -35.49 -20.09 -19.88
C ILE A 461 -35.48 -21.43 -20.62
N SER A 462 -34.92 -22.48 -19.99
CA SER A 462 -34.78 -23.82 -20.59
C SER A 462 -35.94 -24.77 -20.27
N SER A 463 -36.78 -24.41 -19.29
CA SER A 463 -38.03 -25.09 -18.92
C SER A 463 -39.22 -24.54 -19.71
#